data_AF-A0A9P4M017-F1
#
_entry.id   AF-A0A9P4M017-F1
#
_cell.length_a   1.000
_cell.length_b   1.000
_cell.length_c   1.000
_cell.angle_alpha   90.00
_cell.angle_beta   90.00
_cell.angle_gamma   90.00
#
_symmetry.space_group_name_H-M   'P 1'
#
loop_
_entity.id
_entity.type
_entity.pdbx_description
1 polymer ?
#
loop_
_entity_poly.entity_id
_entity_poly.type
_entity_poly.pdbx_seq_one_letter_code
_entity_poly.pdbx_strand_id
1 'polypeptide(L)'
;APSCAICSNPAPPGSECSCEAERLEIAVRQAEQRAMDGKMAEIRDWVINHARTHVLQLFTNLSSARRAAHTAYLSSLPFYSFYIQHHGAPPLHPAALNQLKAQIADAHADFKRGVDLDWRASVLRYPEVLDYFYGLVELRLPSERSASVADPPFAQAGYKDGGF
;
A
#
# COMPACT_ATOMS: atom_id res chain seq x y z
N ALA A 1 2.87 27.03 -43.99
CA ALA A 1 3.10 26.61 -42.60
C ALA A 1 4.10 27.57 -41.98
N PRO A 2 3.99 27.92 -40.69
CA PRO A 2 5.02 28.69 -40.01
C PRO A 2 6.36 27.91 -40.00
N SER A 3 7.47 28.63 -39.84
CA SER A 3 8.74 28.01 -39.46
C SER A 3 8.64 27.43 -38.05
N CYS A 4 9.42 26.39 -37.76
CA CYS A 4 9.46 25.78 -36.44
C CYS A 4 9.86 26.81 -35.37
N ALA A 5 9.09 26.90 -34.29
CA ALA A 5 9.34 27.83 -33.18
C ALA A 5 10.58 27.48 -32.32
N ILE A 6 11.22 26.34 -32.57
CA ILE A 6 12.37 25.83 -31.81
C ILE A 6 13.67 25.94 -32.59
N CYS A 7 13.67 25.51 -33.86
CA CYS A 7 14.88 25.51 -34.71
C CYS A 7 14.83 26.57 -35.82
N SER A 8 13.72 27.30 -35.98
CA SER A 8 13.49 28.33 -36.99
C SER A 8 13.52 27.86 -38.45
N ASN A 9 13.69 26.55 -38.69
CA ASN A 9 13.65 25.98 -40.04
C ASN A 9 12.22 25.85 -40.57
N PRO A 10 12.02 25.90 -41.89
CA PRO A 10 10.71 25.62 -42.50
C PRO A 10 10.23 24.22 -42.12
N ALA A 11 8.95 24.09 -41.75
CA ALA A 11 8.35 22.78 -41.53
C ALA A 11 8.35 21.96 -42.85
N PRO A 12 8.63 20.64 -42.80
CA PRO A 12 8.53 19.80 -43.99
C PRO A 12 7.11 19.82 -44.57
N PRO A 13 6.94 19.69 -45.90
CA PRO A 13 5.61 19.68 -46.51
C PRO A 13 4.75 18.54 -45.95
N GLY A 14 3.63 18.88 -45.30
CA GLY A 14 2.67 17.91 -44.78
C GLY A 14 3.02 17.26 -43.44
N SER A 15 4.07 17.71 -42.74
CA SER A 15 4.40 17.22 -41.39
C SER A 15 4.81 18.35 -40.43
N GLU A 16 4.58 18.14 -39.14
CA GLU A 16 5.12 19.00 -38.08
C GLU A 16 6.64 18.79 -37.92
N CYS A 17 7.33 19.79 -37.36
CA CYS A 17 8.76 19.65 -37.06
C CYS A 17 8.95 18.80 -35.79
N SER A 18 9.88 17.84 -35.83
CA SER A 18 10.17 16.97 -34.67
C SER A 18 10.57 17.75 -33.40
N CYS A 19 11.21 18.92 -33.56
CA CYS A 19 11.60 19.75 -32.43
C CYS A 19 10.40 20.28 -31.62
N GLU A 20 9.27 20.58 -32.27
CA GLU A 20 8.06 21.06 -31.59
C GLU A 20 7.34 19.92 -30.87
N ALA A 21 7.26 18.76 -31.52
CA ALA A 21 6.71 17.55 -30.93
C ALA A 21 7.48 17.13 -29.66
N GLU A 22 8.81 17.12 -29.72
CA GLU A 22 9.67 16.80 -28.56
C GLU A 22 9.47 17.82 -27.43
N ARG A 23 9.38 19.12 -27.77
CA ARG A 23 9.17 20.15 -26.76
C ARG A 23 7.80 20.03 -26.08
N LEU A 24 6.76 19.68 -26.85
CA LEU A 24 5.43 19.40 -26.32
C LEU A 24 5.46 18.21 -25.38
N GLU A 25 6.14 17.12 -25.75
CA GLU A 25 6.27 15.93 -24.91
C GLU A 25 6.93 16.27 -23.56
N ILE A 26 8.01 17.06 -23.57
CA ILE A 26 8.65 17.54 -22.34
C ILE A 26 7.68 18.37 -21.49
N ALA A 27 6.95 19.30 -22.12
CA ALA A 27 5.99 20.15 -21.42
C ALA A 27 4.85 19.34 -20.79
N VAL A 28 4.35 18.30 -21.48
CA VAL A 28 3.35 17.36 -20.95
C VAL A 28 3.89 16.64 -19.71
N ARG A 29 5.08 16.01 -19.79
CA ARG A 29 5.68 15.31 -18.64
C ARG A 29 5.84 16.23 -17.42
N GLN A 30 6.28 17.47 -17.64
CA GLN A 30 6.40 18.45 -16.56
C GLN A 30 5.04 18.86 -15.98
N ALA A 31 4.01 18.99 -16.81
CA ALA A 31 2.66 19.32 -16.36
C ALA A 31 2.03 18.15 -15.59
N GLU A 32 2.19 16.92 -16.07
CA GLU A 32 1.79 15.69 -15.38
C GLU A 32 2.43 15.60 -14.00
N GLN A 33 3.75 15.80 -13.91
CA GLN A 33 4.47 15.77 -12.65
C GLN A 33 3.86 16.77 -11.64
N ARG A 34 3.67 18.03 -12.05
CA ARG A 34 3.09 19.06 -11.18
C ARG A 34 1.64 18.78 -10.78
N ALA A 35 0.84 18.23 -11.69
CA ALA A 35 -0.60 18.07 -11.49
C ALA A 35 -0.99 16.75 -10.82
N MET A 36 -0.18 15.69 -10.99
CA MET A 36 -0.54 14.32 -10.64
C MET A 36 0.33 13.72 -9.53
N ASP A 37 1.59 14.14 -9.35
CA ASP A 37 2.48 13.52 -8.33
C ASP A 37 1.88 13.60 -6.93
N GLY A 38 1.40 14.79 -6.54
CA GLY A 38 0.78 15.00 -5.22
C GLY A 38 -0.47 14.14 -5.02
N LYS A 39 -1.31 14.03 -6.05
CA LYS A 39 -2.53 13.20 -6.01
C LYS A 39 -2.18 11.72 -5.89
N MET A 40 -1.19 11.26 -6.66
CA MET A 40 -0.73 9.88 -6.62
C MET A 40 -0.09 9.53 -5.26
N ALA A 41 0.62 10.48 -4.65
CA ALA A 41 1.14 10.31 -3.29
C ALA A 41 0.02 10.15 -2.26
N GLU A 42 -0.99 11.02 -2.29
CA GLU A 42 -2.16 10.95 -1.40
C GLU A 42 -2.91 9.63 -1.57
N ILE A 43 -3.16 9.21 -2.82
CA ILE A 43 -3.79 7.92 -3.12
C ILE A 43 -2.97 6.77 -2.55
N ARG A 44 -1.66 6.76 -2.78
CA ARG A 44 -0.76 5.70 -2.29
C ARG A 44 -0.79 5.60 -0.77
N ASP A 45 -0.70 6.73 -0.08
CA ASP A 45 -0.74 6.78 1.39
C ASP A 45 -2.07 6.27 1.92
N TRP A 46 -3.18 6.69 1.30
CA TRP A 46 -4.51 6.21 1.64
C TRP A 46 -4.61 4.68 1.45
N VAL A 47 -4.21 4.14 0.30
CA VAL A 47 -4.25 2.71 0.01
C VAL A 47 -3.39 1.91 0.99
N ILE A 48 -2.15 2.35 1.25
CA ILE A 48 -1.23 1.66 2.17
C ILE A 48 -1.84 1.58 3.57
N ASN A 49 -2.41 2.67 4.08
CA ASN A 49 -3.00 2.71 5.42
C ASN A 49 -4.19 1.75 5.55
N HIS A 50 -5.05 1.69 4.54
CA HIS A 50 -6.22 0.81 4.54
C HIS A 50 -5.82 -0.66 4.35
N ALA A 51 -4.92 -0.95 3.41
CA ALA A 51 -4.41 -2.29 3.18
C ALA A 51 -3.72 -2.86 4.42
N ARG A 52 -2.86 -2.05 5.07
CA ARG A 52 -2.18 -2.45 6.31
C ARG A 52 -3.17 -2.74 7.42
N THR A 53 -4.16 -1.87 7.62
CA THR A 53 -5.21 -2.08 8.63
C THR A 53 -5.96 -3.39 8.39
N HIS A 54 -6.36 -3.67 7.14
CA HIS A 54 -7.08 -4.90 6.80
C HIS A 54 -6.23 -6.17 7.05
N VAL A 55 -4.97 -6.17 6.61
CA VAL A 55 -4.06 -7.31 6.80
C VAL A 55 -3.78 -7.55 8.28
N LEU A 56 -3.60 -6.49 9.07
CA LEU A 56 -3.43 -6.61 10.52
C LEU A 56 -4.68 -7.18 11.21
N GLN A 57 -5.87 -6.73 10.83
CA GLN A 57 -7.12 -7.26 11.37
C GLN A 57 -7.28 -8.76 11.08
N LEU A 58 -6.98 -9.17 9.85
CA LEU A 58 -6.99 -10.60 9.48
C LEU A 58 -6.01 -11.40 10.34
N PHE A 59 -4.78 -10.92 10.49
CA PHE A 59 -3.78 -11.58 11.33
C PHE A 59 -4.24 -11.67 12.78
N THR A 60 -4.81 -10.60 13.34
CA THR A 60 -5.39 -10.61 14.69
C THR A 60 -6.48 -11.67 14.81
N ASN A 61 -7.37 -11.78 13.84
CA ASN A 61 -8.43 -12.79 13.86
C ASN A 61 -7.86 -14.21 13.85
N LEU A 62 -6.91 -14.53 12.95
CA LEU A 62 -6.28 -15.85 12.86
C LEU A 62 -5.49 -16.20 14.13
N SER A 63 -4.65 -15.28 14.59
CA SER A 63 -3.77 -15.50 15.74
C SER A 63 -4.50 -15.50 17.07
N SER A 64 -5.67 -14.84 17.19
CA SER A 64 -6.46 -14.80 18.43
C SER A 64 -6.96 -16.18 18.85
N ALA A 65 -7.52 -16.95 17.91
CA ALA A 65 -8.00 -18.31 18.15
C ALA A 65 -6.86 -19.24 18.59
N ARG A 66 -5.70 -19.11 17.92
CA ARG A 66 -4.50 -19.87 18.27
C ARG A 66 -3.96 -19.51 19.64
N ARG A 67 -3.97 -18.22 20.00
CA ARG A 67 -3.54 -17.76 21.33
C ARG A 67 -4.45 -18.34 22.42
N ALA A 68 -5.76 -18.33 22.21
CA ALA A 68 -6.70 -18.93 23.16
C ALA A 68 -6.45 -20.44 23.32
N ALA A 69 -6.27 -21.17 22.21
CA ALA A 69 -5.97 -22.60 22.24
C ALA A 69 -4.64 -22.92 22.94
N HIS A 70 -3.60 -22.11 22.68
CA HIS A 70 -2.29 -22.26 23.33
C HIS A 70 -2.36 -22.03 24.84
N THR A 71 -3.05 -20.98 25.28
CA THR A 71 -3.29 -20.73 26.71
C THR A 71 -4.06 -21.88 27.35
N ALA A 72 -5.13 -22.36 26.72
CA ALA A 72 -5.92 -23.48 27.23
C ALA A 72 -5.09 -24.77 27.34
N TYR A 73 -4.24 -25.05 26.35
CA TYR A 73 -3.34 -26.20 26.36
C TYR A 73 -2.35 -26.11 27.52
N LEU A 74 -1.66 -24.98 27.68
CA LEU A 74 -0.72 -24.80 28.80
C LEU A 74 -1.41 -24.98 30.15
N SER A 75 -2.59 -24.39 30.34
CA SER A 75 -3.39 -24.56 31.56
C SER A 75 -3.82 -26.01 31.83
N SER A 76 -3.89 -26.86 30.79
CA SER A 76 -4.21 -28.29 30.92
C SER A 76 -3.01 -29.17 31.29
N LEU A 77 -1.78 -28.65 31.16
CA LEU A 77 -0.58 -29.42 31.46
C LEU A 77 -0.49 -29.75 32.97
N PRO A 78 -0.07 -30.98 33.33
CA PRO A 78 0.13 -31.34 34.73
C PRO A 78 1.10 -30.39 35.44
N PHE A 79 0.74 -29.96 36.65
CA PHE A 79 1.54 -29.07 37.49
C PHE A 79 1.83 -27.67 36.91
N TYR A 80 1.20 -27.28 35.79
CA TYR A 80 1.45 -25.97 35.17
C TYR A 80 1.04 -24.78 36.05
N SER A 81 -0.11 -24.86 36.71
CA SER A 81 -0.55 -23.83 37.67
C SER A 81 0.47 -23.64 38.79
N PHE A 82 1.00 -24.74 39.32
CA PHE A 82 2.04 -24.74 40.36
C PHE A 82 3.37 -24.18 39.83
N TYR A 83 3.73 -24.53 38.60
CA TYR A 83 4.91 -23.99 37.91
C TYR A 83 4.85 -22.46 37.79
N ILE A 84 3.70 -21.90 37.40
CA ILE A 84 3.52 -20.45 37.31
C ILE A 84 3.52 -19.79 38.69
N GLN A 85 2.81 -20.36 39.66
CA GLN A 85 2.76 -19.85 41.04
C GLN A 85 4.16 -19.74 41.68
N HIS A 86 5.05 -20.67 41.36
CA HIS A 86 6.43 -20.70 41.85
C HIS A 86 7.44 -20.06 40.89
N HIS A 87 7.00 -19.20 39.97
CA HIS A 87 7.87 -18.48 39.03
C HIS A 87 8.85 -19.39 38.24
N GLY A 88 8.40 -20.59 37.89
CA GLY A 88 9.18 -21.57 37.13
C GLY A 88 10.13 -22.45 37.95
N ALA A 89 10.13 -22.31 39.29
CA ALA A 89 10.91 -23.12 40.22
C ALA A 89 10.03 -23.83 41.26
N PRO A 90 9.02 -24.63 40.85
CA PRO A 90 8.18 -25.35 41.80
C PRO A 90 8.97 -26.49 42.49
N PRO A 91 8.66 -26.82 43.76
CA PRO A 91 9.27 -27.94 44.48
C PRO A 91 8.74 -29.29 43.98
N LEU A 92 9.05 -29.63 42.73
CA LEU A 92 8.70 -30.89 42.09
C LEU A 92 9.91 -31.80 41.98
N HIS A 93 9.67 -33.11 41.86
CA HIS A 93 10.73 -34.06 41.53
C HIS A 93 11.42 -33.67 40.21
N PRO A 94 12.77 -33.72 40.12
CA PRO A 94 13.50 -33.21 38.95
C PRO A 94 13.04 -33.78 37.61
N ALA A 95 12.71 -35.08 37.55
CA ALA A 95 12.22 -35.71 36.33
C ALA A 95 10.88 -35.11 35.85
N ALA A 96 9.94 -34.89 36.76
CA ALA A 96 8.64 -34.31 36.44
C ALA A 96 8.77 -32.84 36.01
N LEU A 97 9.66 -32.08 36.68
CA LEU A 97 9.95 -30.70 36.31
C LEU A 97 10.57 -30.60 34.90
N ASN A 98 11.52 -31.47 34.57
CA ASN A 98 12.14 -31.49 33.26
C ASN A 98 11.14 -31.86 32.16
N GLN A 99 10.25 -32.83 32.41
CA GLN A 99 9.19 -33.20 31.48
C GLN A 99 8.21 -32.04 31.24
N LEU A 100 7.75 -31.37 32.30
CA LEU A 100 6.87 -30.20 32.17
C LEU A 100 7.55 -29.08 31.38
N LYS A 101 8.82 -28.77 31.67
CA LYS A 101 9.59 -27.77 30.93
C LYS A 101 9.72 -28.11 29.44
N ALA A 102 9.97 -29.38 29.11
CA ALA A 102 10.00 -29.83 27.72
C ALA A 102 8.65 -29.63 27.03
N GLN A 103 7.54 -30.04 27.67
CA GLN A 103 6.19 -29.85 27.13
C GLN A 103 5.84 -28.37 26.90
N ILE A 104 6.21 -27.49 27.84
CA ILE A 104 6.02 -26.04 27.70
C ILE A 104 6.85 -25.50 26.52
N ALA A 105 8.12 -25.92 26.42
CA ALA A 105 9.02 -25.48 25.34
C ALA A 105 8.50 -25.91 23.96
N ASP A 106 8.07 -27.16 23.83
CA ASP A 106 7.49 -27.70 22.60
C ASP A 106 6.23 -26.93 22.20
N ALA A 107 5.32 -26.70 23.16
CA ALA A 107 4.10 -25.93 22.95
C ALA A 107 4.38 -24.49 22.48
N HIS A 108 5.38 -23.83 23.07
CA HIS A 108 5.81 -22.50 22.65
C HIS A 108 6.38 -22.50 21.23
N ALA A 109 7.16 -23.53 20.87
CA ALA A 109 7.71 -23.66 19.52
C ALA A 109 6.59 -23.88 18.48
N ASP A 110 5.62 -24.74 18.78
CA ASP A 110 4.44 -24.97 17.94
C ASP A 110 3.59 -23.71 17.78
N PHE A 111 3.30 -23.03 18.89
CA PHE A 111 2.56 -21.77 18.87
C PHE A 111 3.25 -20.73 17.99
N LYS A 112 4.57 -20.56 18.15
CA LYS A 112 5.36 -19.62 17.35
C LYS A 112 5.30 -19.95 15.87
N ARG A 113 5.50 -21.23 15.49
CA ARG A 113 5.38 -21.68 14.09
C ARG A 113 3.99 -21.38 13.54
N GLY A 114 2.94 -21.64 14.31
CA GLY A 114 1.57 -21.36 13.91
C GLY A 114 1.31 -19.87 13.67
N VAL A 115 1.77 -19.00 14.59
CA VAL A 115 1.66 -17.55 14.44
C VAL A 115 2.43 -17.04 13.20
N ASP A 116 3.60 -17.61 12.92
CA ASP A 116 4.38 -17.26 11.72
C ASP A 116 3.66 -17.64 10.42
N LEU A 117 2.98 -18.79 10.41
CA LEU A 117 2.13 -19.20 9.29
C LEU A 117 0.91 -18.28 9.12
N ASP A 118 0.25 -17.90 10.21
CA ASP A 118 -0.89 -16.99 10.18
C ASP A 118 -0.46 -15.60 9.65
N TRP A 119 0.72 -15.12 10.05
CA TRP A 119 1.31 -13.88 9.54
C TRP A 119 1.63 -13.97 8.05
N ARG A 120 2.30 -15.05 7.62
CA ARG A 120 2.59 -15.29 6.20
C ARG A 120 1.32 -15.32 5.37
N ALA A 121 0.30 -16.05 5.81
CA ALA A 121 -1.00 -16.12 5.13
C ALA A 121 -1.64 -14.73 5.00
N SER A 122 -1.50 -13.87 6.01
CA SER A 122 -2.05 -12.51 5.99
C SER A 122 -1.32 -11.60 5.01
N VAL A 123 0.02 -11.64 5.01
CA VAL A 123 0.86 -10.83 4.10
C VAL A 123 0.71 -11.24 2.64
N LEU A 124 0.51 -12.53 2.35
CA LEU A 124 0.32 -13.01 0.98
C LEU A 124 -0.96 -12.46 0.31
N ARG A 125 -1.86 -11.83 1.08
CA ARG A 125 -3.07 -11.17 0.55
C ARG A 125 -2.83 -9.73 0.10
N TYR A 126 -1.63 -9.17 0.26
CA TYR A 126 -1.38 -7.79 -0.17
C TYR A 126 -1.79 -7.50 -1.63
N PRO A 127 -1.51 -8.35 -2.63
CA PRO A 127 -1.89 -8.05 -4.02
C PRO A 127 -3.39 -7.79 -4.19
N GLU A 128 -4.25 -8.73 -3.78
CA GLU A 128 -5.71 -8.60 -3.89
C GLU A 128 -6.27 -7.43 -3.06
N VAL A 129 -5.69 -7.18 -1.88
CA VAL A 129 -6.12 -6.09 -0.98
C VAL A 129 -5.75 -4.74 -1.58
N LEU A 130 -4.54 -4.60 -2.13
CA LEU A 130 -4.09 -3.39 -2.80
C LEU A 130 -4.91 -3.15 -4.07
N ASP A 131 -5.15 -4.17 -4.88
CA ASP A 131 -5.98 -4.06 -6.09
C ASP A 131 -7.39 -3.58 -5.76
N TYR A 132 -8.00 -4.12 -4.70
CA TYR A 132 -9.30 -3.67 -4.21
C TYR A 132 -9.28 -2.18 -3.84
N PHE A 133 -8.35 -1.74 -2.99
CA PHE A 133 -8.31 -0.35 -2.52
C PHE A 133 -7.93 0.64 -3.63
N TYR A 134 -7.02 0.29 -4.54
CA TYR A 134 -6.78 1.10 -5.73
C TYR A 134 -8.00 1.16 -6.65
N GLY A 135 -8.76 0.07 -6.77
CA GLY A 135 -10.00 0.02 -7.54
C GLY A 135 -11.13 0.90 -7.00
N LEU A 136 -11.06 1.32 -5.73
CA LEU A 136 -12.02 2.29 -5.16
C LEU A 136 -11.71 3.75 -5.55
N VAL A 137 -10.53 4.02 -6.11
CA VAL A 137 -10.11 5.37 -6.49
C VAL A 137 -10.71 5.72 -7.83
N GLU A 138 -11.56 6.76 -7.87
CA GLU A 138 -12.18 7.24 -9.11
C GLU A 138 -11.48 8.48 -9.67
N LEU A 139 -11.10 8.44 -10.94
CA LEU A 139 -10.71 9.63 -11.72
C LEU A 139 -11.93 10.17 -12.46
N ARG A 140 -12.28 11.43 -12.20
CA ARG A 140 -13.36 12.13 -12.91
C ARG A 140 -12.78 13.25 -13.77
N LEU A 141 -13.03 13.18 -15.07
CA LEU A 141 -12.68 14.22 -16.01
C LEU A 141 -13.88 15.14 -16.25
N PRO A 142 -13.66 16.46 -16.43
CA PRO A 142 -14.73 17.36 -16.81
C PRO A 142 -15.27 17.00 -18.20
N SER A 143 -16.56 17.28 -18.43
CA SER A 143 -17.17 17.13 -19.76
C SER A 143 -16.59 18.15 -20.73
N GLU A 144 -16.44 17.78 -22.01
CA GLU A 144 -16.12 18.69 -23.12
C GLU A 144 -17.06 19.90 -23.21
N ARG A 145 -18.30 19.76 -22.72
CA ARG A 145 -19.30 20.84 -22.71
C ARG A 145 -19.20 21.76 -21.48
N SER A 146 -18.28 21.48 -20.54
CA SER A 146 -18.07 22.33 -19.38
C SER A 146 -17.53 23.69 -19.81
N ALA A 147 -18.09 24.79 -19.29
CA ALA A 147 -17.63 26.14 -19.60
C ALA A 147 -16.12 26.33 -19.29
N SER A 148 -15.62 25.67 -18.24
CA SER A 148 -14.19 25.68 -17.88
C SER A 148 -13.26 24.99 -18.89
N VAL A 149 -13.81 24.08 -19.70
CA VAL A 149 -13.08 23.39 -20.78
C VAL A 149 -13.23 24.17 -22.09
N ALA A 150 -14.44 24.63 -22.39
CA ALA A 150 -14.75 25.37 -23.61
C ALA A 150 -14.15 26.79 -23.65
N ASP A 151 -14.08 27.47 -22.51
CA ASP A 151 -13.55 28.84 -22.39
C ASP A 151 -12.62 28.96 -21.17
N PRO A 152 -11.40 28.40 -21.26
CA PRO A 152 -10.47 28.42 -20.14
C PRO A 152 -9.90 29.84 -19.94
N PRO A 153 -9.53 30.22 -18.70
CA PRO A 153 -9.06 31.58 -18.38
C PRO A 153 -7.86 32.06 -19.22
N PHE A 154 -7.00 31.14 -19.68
CA PHE A 154 -5.86 31.46 -20.54
C PHE A 154 -6.26 31.70 -22.00
N ALA A 155 -7.40 31.18 -22.47
CA ALA A 155 -7.93 31.53 -23.79
C ALA A 155 -8.40 32.99 -23.82
N GLN A 156 -9.00 33.47 -22.74
CA GLN A 156 -9.40 34.88 -22.60
C GLN A 156 -8.20 35.83 -22.44
N ALA A 157 -7.12 35.36 -21.82
CA ALA A 157 -5.91 36.15 -21.62
C ALA A 157 -5.00 36.25 -22.87
N GLY A 158 -5.21 35.39 -23.88
CA GLY A 158 -4.26 35.15 -24.99
C GLY A 158 -4.68 35.61 -26.39
N TYR A 159 -5.80 36.30 -26.58
CA TYR A 159 -6.18 36.96 -27.85
C TYR A 159 -6.30 38.49 -27.71
N LYS A 160 -5.49 39.08 -26.82
CA LYS A 160 -5.14 40.50 -26.91
C LYS A 160 -3.75 40.58 -27.50
N ASP A 161 -3.67 40.38 -28.82
CA ASP A 161 -2.50 40.72 -29.64
C ASP A 161 -2.23 42.23 -29.47
N GLY A 162 -1.42 42.60 -28.49
CA GLY A 162 -0.61 43.80 -28.59
C GLY A 162 0.45 43.47 -29.63
N GLY A 163 0.15 43.79 -30.89
CA GLY A 163 0.99 43.47 -32.05
C GLY A 163 2.48 43.81 -31.83
N PHE A 164 3.33 43.02 -32.49
CA PHE A 164 4.75 43.32 -32.66
C PHE A 164 4.99 44.74 -33.19
#